data_AF-A0A9X6NV95-F1
#
_entry.id   AF-A0A9X6NV95-F1
#
_cell.length_a   1.000
_cell.length_b   1.000
_cell.length_c   1.000
_cell.angle_alpha   90.00
_cell.angle_beta   90.00
_cell.angle_gamma   90.00
#
_symmetry.space_group_name_H-M   'P 1'
#
loop_
_entity.id
_entity.type
_entity.pdbx_description
1 polymer ?
#
loop_
_entity_poly.entity_id
_entity_poly.type
_entity_poly.pdbx_seq_one_letter_code
_entity_poly.pdbx_strand_id
1 'polypeptide(L)' 'MVAISFIIFKITLGLLILTLALFTIKSLHKTSAYKSDKYDYYLLTLLTFELVVMQISIFL' A
#
# COMPACT_ATOMS: atom_id res chain seq x y z
N MET A 1 26.48 4.46 -7.70
CA MET A 1 25.66 4.97 -6.57
C MET A 1 24.16 4.88 -6.88
N VAL A 2 23.70 5.39 -8.02
CA VAL A 2 22.28 5.38 -8.43
C VAL A 2 21.67 3.98 -8.58
N ALA A 3 22.38 3.02 -9.19
CA ALA A 3 21.89 1.66 -9.40
C ALA A 3 21.57 0.90 -8.09
N ILE A 4 22.41 1.07 -7.07
CA ILE A 4 22.20 0.46 -5.74
C ILE A 4 21.01 1.10 -5.03
N SER A 5 20.85 2.43 -5.14
CA SER A 5 19.69 3.14 -4.61
C SER A 5 18.37 2.66 -5.24
N PHE A 6 18.38 2.37 -6.55
CA PHE A 6 17.22 1.89 -7.29
C PHE A 6 16.80 0.47 -6.86
N ILE A 7 17.79 -0.40 -6.59
CA ILE A 7 17.56 -1.76 -6.09
C ILE A 7 16.95 -1.71 -4.68
N ILE A 8 17.52 -0.91 -3.79
CA ILE A 8 17.01 -0.72 -2.43
C ILE A 8 15.59 -0.17 -2.49
N PHE A 9 15.35 0.83 -3.34
CA PHE A 9 14.02 1.42 -3.54
C PHE A 9 12.97 0.39 -3.97
N LYS A 10 13.28 -0.46 -4.97
CA LYS A 10 12.38 -1.54 -5.40
C LYS A 10 12.08 -2.55 -4.30
N ILE A 11 13.08 -2.92 -3.49
CA ILE A 11 12.91 -3.85 -2.38
C ILE A 11 12.02 -3.24 -1.30
N THR A 12 12.26 -1.97 -0.92
CA THR A 12 11.45 -1.25 0.05
C THR A 12 10.00 -1.10 -0.43
N LEU A 13 9.79 -0.79 -1.70
CA LEU A 13 8.47 -0.69 -2.31
C LEU A 13 7.72 -2.04 -2.25
N GLY A 14 8.40 -3.14 -2.58
CA GLY A 14 7.83 -4.49 -2.49
C GLY A 14 7.43 -4.88 -1.07
N LEU A 15 8.26 -4.56 -0.07
CA LEU A 15 7.97 -4.83 1.35
C LEU A 15 6.77 -4.00 1.85
N LEU A 16 6.68 -2.75 1.41
CA LEU A 16 5.58 -1.84 1.74
C LEU A 16 4.25 -2.38 1.20
N ILE A 17 4.22 -2.79 -0.08
CA ILE A 17 3.04 -3.39 -0.73
C ILE A 17 2.62 -4.68 -0.01
N LEU A 18 3.57 -5.56 0.35
CA LEU A 18 3.28 -6.81 1.05
C LEU A 18 2.64 -6.57 2.43
N THR A 19 3.17 -5.59 3.18
CA THR A 19 2.65 -5.22 4.49
C THR A 19 1.22 -4.65 4.39
N LEU A 20 0.96 -3.83 3.37
CA LEU A 20 -0.36 -3.29 3.09
C LEU A 20 -1.36 -4.37 2.64
N ALA A 21 -0.93 -5.33 1.81
CA ALA A 21 -1.78 -6.43 1.38
C ALA A 21 -2.20 -7.30 2.59
N LEU A 22 -1.24 -7.64 3.47
CA LEU A 22 -1.52 -8.34 4.72
C LEU A 22 -2.48 -7.55 5.61
N PHE A 23 -2.29 -6.23 5.72
CA PHE A 23 -3.14 -5.36 6.51
C PHE A 23 -4.56 -5.25 5.93
N THR A 24 -4.67 -5.17 4.61
CA THR A 24 -5.94 -5.13 3.88
C THR A 24 -6.68 -6.44 4.02
N ILE A 25 -6.02 -7.59 3.86
CA ILE A 25 -6.62 -8.92 4.04
C ILE A 25 -7.08 -9.11 5.49
N LYS A 26 -6.26 -8.72 6.48
CA LYS A 26 -6.66 -8.76 7.90
C LYS A 26 -7.84 -7.84 8.19
N SER A 27 -7.89 -6.68 7.54
CA SER A 27 -9.01 -5.76 7.64
C SER A 27 -10.28 -6.37 7.07
N LEU A 28 -10.21 -6.88 5.82
CA LEU A 28 -11.29 -7.53 5.10
C LEU A 28 -11.86 -8.71 5.89
N HIS A 29 -10.97 -9.53 6.46
CA HIS A 29 -11.35 -10.68 7.29
C HIS A 29 -12.05 -10.24 8.59
N LYS A 30 -11.72 -9.07 9.15
CA LYS A 30 -12.46 -8.46 10.26
C LYS A 30 -13.77 -7.79 9.83
N THR A 31 -13.96 -7.49 8.54
CA THR A 31 -15.12 -6.73 8.03
C THR A 31 -16.34 -7.60 7.72
N SER A 32 -16.25 -8.93 7.68
CA SER A 32 -17.46 -9.76 7.61
C SER A 32 -18.36 -9.59 8.84
N ALA A 33 -17.85 -9.00 9.93
CA ALA A 33 -18.54 -8.83 11.19
C ALA A 33 -18.68 -7.37 11.69
N TYR A 34 -18.10 -6.32 11.05
CA TYR A 34 -18.07 -4.99 11.67
C TYR A 34 -18.10 -3.78 10.70
N LYS A 35 -19.22 -3.03 10.82
CA LYS A 35 -19.53 -1.61 10.46
C LYS A 35 -18.72 -0.89 9.35
N SER A 36 -19.48 -0.42 8.36
CA SER A 36 -19.16 0.38 7.16
C SER A 36 -18.10 1.48 7.32
N ASP A 37 -18.05 2.19 8.44
CA ASP A 37 -17.20 3.39 8.59
C ASP A 37 -15.68 3.10 8.54
N LYS A 38 -15.26 1.90 8.94
CA LYS A 38 -13.83 1.51 8.84
C LYS A 38 -13.43 1.09 7.44
N TYR A 39 -14.39 0.70 6.61
CA TYR A 39 -14.13 0.24 5.24
C TYR A 39 -13.79 1.43 4.33
N ASP A 40 -14.52 2.54 4.47
CA ASP A 40 -14.25 3.77 3.73
C ASP A 40 -12.85 4.31 4.02
N TYR A 41 -12.41 4.23 5.28
CA TYR A 41 -11.05 4.65 5.65
C TYR A 41 -9.97 3.75 5.01
N TYR A 42 -10.21 2.44 4.92
CA TYR A 42 -9.29 1.52 4.25
C TYR A 42 -9.24 1.76 2.74
N LEU A 43 -10.39 1.97 2.09
CA LEU A 43 -10.46 2.33 0.67
C LEU A 43 -9.73 3.65 0.41
N LEU A 44 -9.91 4.65 1.27
CA LEU A 44 -9.21 5.93 1.17
C LEU A 44 -7.68 5.75 1.32
N THR A 45 -7.26 4.88 2.23
CA THR A 45 -5.83 4.56 2.43
C THR A 45 -5.25 3.83 1.22
N LEU A 46 -6.02 2.94 0.59
CA LEU A 46 -5.64 2.24 -0.64
C LEU A 46 -5.52 3.22 -1.82
N LEU A 47 -6.48 4.14 -1.97
CA LEU A 47 -6.50 5.14 -3.02
C LEU A 47 -5.32 6.13 -2.89
N THR A 48 -5.06 6.60 -1.67
CA THR A 48 -3.89 7.48 -1.42
C THR A 48 -2.58 6.75 -1.66
N PHE A 49 -2.52 5.45 -1.35
CA PHE A 49 -1.36 4.63 -1.67
C PHE A 49 -1.15 4.48 -3.18
N GLU A 50 -2.20 4.18 -3.94
CA GLU A 50 -2.15 4.09 -5.40
C GLU A 50 -1.63 5.40 -6.04
N LEU A 51 -2.12 6.55 -5.54
CA LEU A 51 -1.63 7.87 -5.96
C LEU A 51 -0.15 8.08 -5.66
N VAL A 52 0.33 7.69 -4.47
CA VAL A 52 1.75 7.80 -4.10
C VAL A 52 2.61 6.89 -4.97
N VAL A 53 2.19 5.65 -5.21
CA VAL A 53 2.92 4.73 -6.10
C VAL A 53 2.97 5.27 -7.52
N MET A 54 1.87 5.81 -8.04
CA MET A 54 1.80 6.44 -9.36
C MET A 54 2.77 7.64 -9.46
N GLN A 55 2.79 8.52 -8.44
CA GLN A 55 3.73 9.64 -8.41
C GLN A 55 5.17 9.16 -8.42
N ILE A 56 5.52 8.18 -7.57
CA ILE A 56 6.89 7.68 -7.53
C ILE A 56 7.27 6.99 -8.85
N SER A 57 6.31 6.32 -9.52
CA SER A 57 6.52 5.69 -10.83
C SER A 57 6.77 6.70 -11.95
N ILE A 58 6.28 7.94 -11.82
CA ILE A 58 6.49 9.02 -12.80
C ILE A 58 7.87 9.67 -12.62
N PHE A 59 8.38 9.73 -11.39
CA PHE A 59 9.68 10.33 -11.07
C PHE A 59 10.87 9.36 -11.20
N LEU A 60 10.59 8.05 -11.33
CA LEU A 60 11.58 6.98 -11.47
C LEU A 60 11.86 6.66 -12.93
#